data_AF-B8AVC9-F1
#
_entry.id   AF-B8AVC9-F1
#
_cell.length_a   1.000
_cell.length_b   1.000
_cell.length_c   1.000
_cell.angle_alpha   90.00
_cell.angle_beta   90.00
_cell.angle_gamma   90.00
#
_symmetry.space_group_name_H-M   'P 1'
#
loop_
_entity.id
_entity.type
_entity.pdbx_description
1 polymer ?
#
loop_
_entity_poly.entity_id
_entity_poly.type
_entity_poly.pdbx_seq_one_letter_code
_entity_poly.pdbx_strand_id
1 'polypeptide(L)'
;MQNQCERNMASSGAGRDERWILAGATALVTGRSKGIGRAIVEELVGFGSTVHTCARSEAELSRCQEELTAKGLAVSFSVCDVSVRTDMEELVSRVRELFGGKLNILVNNAGLTLSKLTLETTTSDYTQQIVANFESCFHLSQLLHPLLKAFERGSIINISSISSYLAYPYLAVYSAAKVLIAGLFFLLLVPIAGLSGATSDGGFPFVLRLAFVGAGGGVCSPRGGSAIIMLEGSGWLEPVSELDL
;
A
#
# COMPACT_ATOMS: atom_id res chain seq x y z
N MET A 1 5.53 -51.58 16.44
CA MET A 1 5.88 -50.22 16.89
C MET A 1 5.98 -49.32 15.68
N GLN A 2 4.87 -48.70 15.27
CA GLN A 2 4.89 -47.64 14.25
C GLN A 2 5.37 -46.36 14.90
N ASN A 3 6.43 -45.80 14.33
CA ASN A 3 7.19 -44.68 14.88
C ASN A 3 6.31 -43.45 15.09
N GLN A 4 6.40 -42.88 16.28
CA GLN A 4 5.71 -41.67 16.75
C GLN A 4 6.00 -40.41 15.90
N CYS A 5 6.89 -40.50 14.90
CA CYS A 5 7.32 -39.39 14.05
C CYS A 5 6.32 -39.09 12.90
N GLU A 6 5.54 -40.08 12.44
CA GLU A 6 4.58 -39.89 11.34
C GLU A 6 3.26 -39.23 11.80
N ARG A 7 2.96 -39.24 13.10
CA ARG A 7 1.73 -38.62 13.64
C ARG A 7 1.80 -37.10 13.80
N ASN A 8 2.99 -36.49 13.73
CA ASN A 8 3.15 -35.05 13.95
C ASN A 8 3.22 -34.21 12.65
N MET A 9 3.08 -34.82 11.46
CA MET A 9 3.01 -34.09 10.19
C MET A 9 1.57 -33.86 9.66
N ALA A 10 0.55 -34.23 10.43
CA ALA A 10 -0.85 -34.15 10.00
C ALA A 10 -1.62 -32.92 10.51
N SER A 11 -0.97 -31.83 10.95
CA SER A 11 -1.68 -30.68 11.53
C SER A 11 -1.33 -29.29 10.99
N SER A 12 -0.74 -29.17 9.80
CA SER A 12 -0.55 -27.85 9.15
C SER A 12 -0.91 -27.86 7.67
N GLY A 13 -2.04 -28.47 7.34
CA GLY A 13 -2.66 -28.38 6.02
C GLY A 13 -3.49 -27.11 5.85
N ALA A 14 -2.91 -25.92 6.03
CA ALA A 14 -3.55 -24.72 5.49
C ALA A 14 -3.30 -24.73 3.98
N GLY A 15 -4.33 -25.11 3.22
CA GLY A 15 -4.28 -25.19 1.77
C GLY A 15 -3.78 -23.88 1.17
N ARG A 16 -3.15 -23.96 -0.02
CA ARG A 16 -2.68 -22.77 -0.73
C ARG A 16 -3.80 -21.75 -0.95
N ASP A 17 -5.07 -22.16 -0.95
CA ASP A 17 -6.24 -21.27 -1.09
C ASP A 17 -6.65 -20.56 0.20
N GLU A 18 -6.51 -21.18 1.38
CA GLU A 18 -6.89 -20.55 2.66
C GLU A 18 -5.96 -19.39 3.03
N ARG A 19 -4.72 -19.39 2.54
CA ARG A 19 -3.75 -18.30 2.75
C ARG A 19 -4.08 -17.01 1.99
N TRP A 20 -4.97 -17.06 1.00
CA TRP A 20 -5.29 -15.91 0.13
C TRP A 20 -6.70 -15.38 0.33
N ILE A 21 -7.47 -15.93 1.27
CA ILE A 21 -8.78 -15.40 1.61
C ILE A 21 -8.60 -14.21 2.57
N LEU A 22 -9.07 -13.03 2.16
CA LEU A 22 -9.10 -11.81 2.97
C LEU A 22 -10.53 -11.48 3.42
N ALA A 23 -11.41 -12.48 3.48
CA ALA A 23 -12.79 -12.34 3.89
C ALA A 23 -12.89 -11.73 5.31
N GLY A 24 -13.63 -10.63 5.42
CA GLY A 24 -13.81 -9.91 6.69
C GLY A 24 -12.66 -8.97 7.07
N ALA A 25 -11.60 -8.88 6.25
CA ALA A 25 -10.56 -7.86 6.42
C ALA A 25 -11.04 -6.51 5.88
N THR A 26 -10.64 -5.42 6.53
CA THR A 26 -10.90 -4.05 6.10
C THR A 26 -9.65 -3.40 5.50
N ALA A 27 -9.78 -2.78 4.33
CA ALA A 27 -8.64 -2.16 3.65
C ALA A 27 -8.92 -0.70 3.27
N LEU A 28 -7.92 0.16 3.45
CA LEU A 28 -7.86 1.50 2.90
C LEU A 28 -6.83 1.53 1.78
N VAL A 29 -7.23 1.92 0.57
CA VAL A 29 -6.32 2.12 -0.56
C VAL A 29 -6.34 3.58 -0.98
N THR A 30 -5.21 4.28 -0.97
CA THR A 30 -5.15 5.67 -1.42
C THR A 30 -4.92 5.76 -2.93
N GLY A 31 -5.59 6.69 -3.62
CA GLY A 31 -5.30 6.99 -5.03
C GLY A 31 -5.78 5.92 -6.02
N ARG A 32 -7.06 5.49 -5.91
CA ARG A 32 -7.63 4.49 -6.82
C ARG A 32 -7.77 4.95 -8.27
N SER A 33 -7.91 6.25 -8.52
CA SER A 33 -8.56 6.72 -9.76
C SER A 33 -7.93 6.24 -11.07
N LYS A 34 -6.66 5.79 -11.07
CA LYS A 34 -5.97 5.23 -12.24
C LYS A 34 -5.03 4.08 -11.87
N GLY A 35 -4.78 3.19 -12.84
CA GLY A 35 -3.69 2.20 -12.83
C GLY A 35 -3.70 1.26 -11.62
N ILE A 36 -2.57 1.21 -10.92
CA ILE A 36 -2.27 0.23 -9.86
C ILE A 36 -3.25 0.30 -8.70
N GLY A 37 -3.66 1.50 -8.29
CA GLY A 37 -4.64 1.65 -7.21
C GLY A 37 -5.98 1.00 -7.54
N ARG A 38 -6.42 1.06 -8.80
CA ARG A 38 -7.63 0.39 -9.28
C ARG A 38 -7.47 -1.13 -9.18
N ALA A 39 -6.38 -1.66 -9.71
CA ALA A 39 -6.11 -3.09 -9.71
C ALA A 39 -6.05 -3.66 -8.28
N ILE A 40 -5.35 -2.97 -7.36
CA ILE A 40 -5.28 -3.36 -5.96
C ILE A 40 -6.67 -3.40 -5.31
N VAL A 41 -7.53 -2.40 -5.57
CA VAL A 41 -8.90 -2.40 -5.03
C VAL A 41 -9.71 -3.57 -5.60
N GLU A 42 -9.65 -3.81 -6.90
CA GLU A 42 -10.39 -4.92 -7.53
C GLU A 42 -9.94 -6.29 -6.99
N GLU A 43 -8.63 -6.50 -6.82
CA GLU A 43 -8.07 -7.72 -6.23
C GLU A 43 -8.49 -7.90 -4.77
N LEU A 44 -8.34 -6.88 -3.92
CA LEU A 44 -8.69 -6.97 -2.49
C LEU A 44 -10.17 -7.30 -2.29
N VAL A 45 -11.06 -6.71 -3.08
CA VAL A 45 -12.49 -7.06 -3.01
C VAL A 45 -12.74 -8.46 -3.56
N GLY A 46 -12.03 -8.86 -4.62
CA GLY A 46 -12.07 -10.23 -5.16
C GLY A 46 -11.71 -11.30 -4.11
N PHE A 47 -10.78 -10.98 -3.20
CA PHE A 47 -10.43 -11.82 -2.05
C PHE A 47 -11.38 -11.69 -0.83
N GLY A 48 -12.45 -10.89 -0.95
CA GLY A 48 -13.50 -10.74 0.07
C GLY A 48 -13.25 -9.65 1.11
N SER A 49 -12.30 -8.74 0.90
CA SER A 49 -12.10 -7.58 1.79
C SER A 49 -13.16 -6.51 1.60
N THR A 50 -13.53 -5.85 2.69
CA THR A 50 -14.29 -4.60 2.65
C THR A 50 -13.32 -3.45 2.41
N VAL A 51 -13.44 -2.77 1.26
CA VAL A 51 -12.47 -1.75 0.85
C VAL A 51 -13.07 -0.35 0.91
N HIS A 52 -12.30 0.60 1.45
CA HIS A 52 -12.49 2.03 1.33
C HIS A 52 -11.34 2.61 0.50
N THR A 53 -11.62 3.63 -0.31
CA THR A 53 -10.57 4.28 -1.10
C THR A 53 -10.89 5.74 -1.36
N CYS A 54 -9.85 6.52 -1.69
CA CYS A 54 -9.98 7.93 -1.95
C CYS A 54 -9.31 8.38 -3.25
N ALA A 55 -9.79 9.51 -3.76
CA ALA A 55 -9.18 10.27 -4.84
C ALA A 55 -9.56 11.75 -4.72
N ARG A 56 -8.87 12.61 -5.49
CA ARG A 56 -9.10 14.07 -5.45
C ARG A 56 -10.33 14.53 -6.23
N SER A 57 -10.73 13.76 -7.25
CA SER A 57 -11.83 14.13 -8.14
C SER A 57 -13.08 13.34 -7.79
N GLU A 58 -14.11 14.05 -7.33
CA GLU A 58 -15.44 13.46 -7.11
C GLU A 58 -15.99 12.81 -8.39
N ALA A 59 -15.80 13.44 -9.55
CA ALA A 59 -16.23 12.88 -10.83
C ALA A 59 -15.55 11.55 -11.16
N GLU A 60 -14.24 11.42 -10.91
CA GLU A 60 -13.54 10.13 -11.09
C GLU A 60 -14.07 9.09 -10.10
N LEU A 61 -14.39 9.47 -8.87
CA LEU A 61 -14.95 8.58 -7.85
C LEU A 61 -16.36 8.09 -8.19
N SER A 62 -17.24 8.96 -8.67
CA SER A 62 -18.62 8.59 -9.04
C SER A 62 -18.64 7.56 -10.16
N ARG A 63 -17.85 7.79 -11.23
CA ARG A 63 -17.69 6.80 -12.32
C ARG A 63 -17.15 5.48 -11.78
N CYS A 64 -16.13 5.58 -10.93
CA CYS A 64 -15.51 4.44 -10.27
C CYS A 64 -16.48 3.63 -9.40
N GLN A 65 -17.45 4.29 -8.76
CA GLN A 65 -18.49 3.68 -7.95
C GLN A 65 -19.52 2.96 -8.81
N GLU A 66 -19.95 3.56 -9.92
CA GLU A 66 -20.86 2.95 -10.90
C GLU A 66 -20.26 1.65 -11.46
N GLU A 67 -18.99 1.68 -11.89
CA GLU A 67 -18.29 0.52 -12.44
C GLU A 67 -18.22 -0.67 -11.46
N LEU A 68 -17.99 -0.41 -10.16
CA LEU A 68 -17.93 -1.48 -9.15
C LEU A 68 -19.31 -1.95 -8.72
N THR A 69 -20.28 -1.05 -8.64
CA THR A 69 -21.67 -1.39 -8.34
C THR A 69 -22.22 -2.32 -9.44
N ALA A 70 -21.89 -2.06 -10.71
CA ALA A 70 -22.23 -2.93 -11.83
C ALA A 70 -21.59 -4.34 -11.73
N LYS A 71 -20.42 -4.45 -11.09
CA LYS A 71 -19.75 -5.72 -10.78
C LYS A 71 -20.24 -6.39 -9.49
N GLY A 72 -21.17 -5.76 -8.75
CA GLY A 72 -21.65 -6.25 -7.45
C GLY A 72 -20.62 -6.13 -6.32
N LEU A 73 -19.60 -5.30 -6.50
CA LEU A 73 -18.49 -5.13 -5.56
C LEU A 73 -18.78 -3.96 -4.60
N ALA A 74 -18.80 -4.23 -3.30
CA ALA A 74 -19.06 -3.23 -2.27
C ALA A 74 -17.77 -2.50 -1.87
N VAL A 75 -17.55 -1.31 -2.47
CA VAL A 75 -16.43 -0.42 -2.13
C VAL A 75 -16.99 0.95 -1.77
N SER A 76 -16.43 1.56 -0.73
CA SER A 76 -16.80 2.90 -0.28
C SER A 76 -15.73 3.92 -0.67
N PHE A 77 -16.14 5.18 -0.82
CA PHE A 77 -15.30 6.26 -1.34
C PHE A 77 -15.34 7.51 -0.49
N SER A 78 -14.26 8.27 -0.51
CA SER A 78 -14.24 9.67 -0.07
C SER A 78 -13.36 10.51 -0.98
N VAL A 79 -13.71 11.79 -1.12
CA VAL A 79 -12.80 12.78 -1.70
C VAL A 79 -11.70 13.06 -0.69
N CYS A 80 -10.45 12.98 -1.10
CA CYS A 80 -9.30 13.34 -0.26
C CYS A 80 -8.09 13.65 -1.13
N ASP A 81 -7.47 14.81 -0.89
CA ASP A 81 -6.11 15.07 -1.30
C ASP A 81 -5.14 14.66 -0.19
N VAL A 82 -4.37 13.58 -0.42
CA VAL A 82 -3.41 13.07 0.55
C VAL A 82 -2.23 14.02 0.82
N SER A 83 -2.07 15.09 0.02
CA SER A 83 -1.11 16.16 0.30
C SER A 83 -1.64 17.22 1.28
N VAL A 84 -2.94 17.19 1.60
CA VAL A 84 -3.60 18.13 2.50
C VAL A 84 -3.87 17.46 3.83
N ARG A 85 -3.40 18.09 4.92
CA ARG A 85 -3.48 17.49 6.27
C ARG A 85 -4.91 17.31 6.76
N THR A 86 -5.76 18.31 6.55
CA THR A 86 -7.16 18.29 6.97
C THR A 86 -7.94 17.17 6.26
N ASP A 87 -7.74 17.00 4.95
CA ASP A 87 -8.35 15.94 4.17
C ASP A 87 -7.95 14.54 4.68
N MET A 88 -6.68 14.36 5.09
CA MET A 88 -6.23 13.10 5.68
C MET A 88 -6.91 12.83 7.03
N GLU A 89 -7.12 13.84 7.86
CA GLU A 89 -7.79 13.71 9.15
C GLU A 89 -9.28 13.37 8.99
N GLU A 90 -9.95 13.99 8.01
CA GLU A 90 -11.32 13.66 7.63
C GLU A 90 -11.43 12.23 7.09
N LEU A 91 -10.52 11.82 6.20
CA LEU A 91 -10.42 10.45 5.69
C LEU A 91 -10.27 9.44 6.83
N VAL A 92 -9.37 9.71 7.79
CA VAL A 92 -9.14 8.85 8.96
C VAL A 92 -10.40 8.73 9.81
N SER A 93 -11.10 9.86 10.05
CA SER A 93 -12.36 9.86 10.80
C SER A 93 -13.42 9.00 10.10
N ARG A 94 -13.52 9.12 8.78
CA ARG A 94 -14.47 8.34 7.96
C ARG A 94 -14.14 6.85 7.97
N VAL A 95 -12.87 6.48 7.81
CA VAL A 95 -12.40 5.09 7.87
C VAL A 95 -12.68 4.47 9.24
N ARG A 96 -12.43 5.23 10.32
CA ARG A 96 -12.74 4.80 11.69
C ARG A 96 -14.23 4.51 11.88
N GLU A 97 -15.10 5.37 11.36
CA GLU A 97 -16.55 5.16 11.42
C GLU A 97 -16.97 3.92 10.61
N LEU A 98 -16.55 3.85 9.35
CA LEU A 98 -16.92 2.78 8.41
C LEU A 98 -16.49 1.39 8.89
N PHE A 99 -15.32 1.29 9.50
CA PHE A 99 -14.74 0.01 9.93
C PHE A 99 -14.83 -0.23 11.45
N GLY A 100 -15.64 0.55 12.17
CA GLY A 100 -15.86 0.33 13.60
C GLY A 100 -14.59 0.44 14.45
N GLY A 101 -13.68 1.34 14.08
CA GLY A 101 -12.44 1.59 14.80
C GLY A 101 -11.30 0.61 14.50
N LYS A 102 -11.41 -0.22 13.47
CA LYS A 102 -10.42 -1.25 13.14
C LYS A 102 -10.03 -1.22 11.66
N LEU A 103 -8.73 -1.24 11.36
CA LEU A 103 -8.23 -1.32 9.99
C LEU A 103 -7.27 -2.50 9.87
N ASN A 104 -7.45 -3.37 8.87
CA ASN A 104 -6.51 -4.45 8.61
C ASN A 104 -5.36 -4.02 7.71
N ILE A 105 -5.69 -3.38 6.58
CA ILE A 105 -4.73 -3.13 5.50
C ILE A 105 -4.75 -1.65 5.16
N LEU A 106 -3.59 -1.00 5.20
CA LEU A 106 -3.37 0.32 4.62
C LEU A 106 -2.50 0.17 3.38
N VAL A 107 -2.98 0.60 2.22
CA VAL A 107 -2.19 0.69 0.99
C VAL A 107 -1.96 2.16 0.66
N ASN A 108 -0.73 2.61 0.90
CA ASN A 108 -0.25 3.92 0.50
C ASN A 108 0.18 3.86 -0.97
N ASN A 109 -0.78 4.05 -1.87
CA ASN A 109 -0.59 4.00 -3.32
C ASN A 109 -0.61 5.39 -3.97
N ALA A 110 -1.37 6.35 -3.42
CA ALA A 110 -1.41 7.70 -3.97
C ALA A 110 -0.02 8.33 -4.08
N GLY A 111 0.26 8.94 -5.23
CA GLY A 111 1.55 9.57 -5.50
C GLY A 111 1.50 10.43 -6.75
N LEU A 112 2.55 11.23 -6.93
CA LEU A 112 2.70 12.16 -8.05
C LEU A 112 4.06 11.96 -8.72
N THR A 113 4.07 11.78 -10.04
CA THR A 113 5.32 11.72 -10.81
C THR A 113 5.41 12.96 -11.67
N LEU A 114 6.42 13.80 -11.45
CA LEU A 114 6.74 14.91 -12.34
C LEU A 114 8.09 14.64 -12.99
N SER A 115 8.08 14.48 -14.31
CA SER A 115 9.28 14.26 -15.10
C SER A 115 9.87 15.59 -15.56
N LYS A 116 11.02 15.97 -15.01
CA LYS A 116 11.75 17.20 -15.35
C LYS A 116 13.25 17.01 -15.23
N LEU A 117 14.03 17.71 -16.05
CA LEU A 117 15.48 17.76 -15.87
C LEU A 117 15.80 18.22 -14.45
N THR A 118 16.82 17.61 -13.82
CA THR A 118 17.21 17.96 -12.45
C THR A 118 17.53 19.45 -12.31
N LEU A 119 18.17 20.04 -13.33
CA LEU A 119 18.50 21.47 -13.35
C LEU A 119 17.28 22.39 -13.55
N GLU A 120 16.18 21.87 -14.07
CA GLU A 120 14.93 22.61 -14.32
C GLU A 120 13.87 22.37 -13.23
N THR A 121 14.20 21.51 -12.25
CA THR A 121 13.29 21.17 -11.16
C THR A 121 13.17 22.37 -10.23
N THR A 122 11.94 22.89 -10.09
CA THR A 122 11.68 24.00 -9.18
C THR A 122 11.46 23.53 -7.75
N THR A 123 11.57 24.43 -6.77
CA THR A 123 11.20 24.15 -5.38
C THR A 123 9.74 23.67 -5.26
N SER A 124 8.83 24.20 -6.09
CA SER A 124 7.43 23.76 -6.08
C SER A 124 7.28 22.32 -6.56
N ASP A 125 7.96 21.94 -7.64
CA ASP A 125 7.97 20.56 -8.15
C ASP A 125 8.56 19.59 -7.10
N TYR A 126 9.60 20.04 -6.40
CA TYR A 126 10.21 19.29 -5.31
C TYR A 126 9.21 19.05 -4.18
N THR A 127 8.64 20.13 -3.62
CA THR A 127 7.72 20.07 -2.49
C THR A 127 6.50 19.23 -2.81
N GLN A 128 5.87 19.44 -3.98
CA GLN A 128 4.70 18.68 -4.38
C GLN A 128 4.98 17.17 -4.43
N GLN A 129 6.12 16.76 -4.97
CA GLN A 129 6.47 15.34 -5.06
C GLN A 129 6.82 14.74 -3.70
N ILE A 130 7.55 15.45 -2.84
CA ILE A 130 7.89 14.94 -1.50
C ILE A 130 6.65 14.83 -0.63
N VAL A 131 5.79 15.86 -0.62
CA VAL A 131 4.55 15.85 0.15
C VAL A 131 3.64 14.71 -0.33
N ALA A 132 3.41 14.61 -1.65
CA ALA A 132 2.47 13.64 -2.19
C ALA A 132 2.96 12.18 -2.13
N ASN A 133 4.26 11.92 -2.28
CA ASN A 133 4.78 10.55 -2.31
C ASN A 133 5.31 10.06 -0.95
N PHE A 134 5.87 10.93 -0.12
CA PHE A 134 6.52 10.51 1.13
C PHE A 134 5.75 10.97 2.37
N GLU A 135 5.54 12.28 2.53
CA GLU A 135 4.94 12.82 3.76
C GLU A 135 3.51 12.31 3.95
N SER A 136 2.73 12.23 2.87
CA SER A 136 1.39 11.65 2.87
C SER A 136 1.36 10.23 3.46
N CYS A 137 2.26 9.36 2.99
CA CYS A 137 2.37 7.97 3.41
C CYS A 137 2.77 7.89 4.89
N PHE A 138 3.73 8.70 5.31
CA PHE A 138 4.19 8.78 6.69
C PHE A 138 3.06 9.23 7.62
N HIS A 139 2.40 10.35 7.29
CA HIS A 139 1.34 10.93 8.10
C HIS A 139 0.10 10.05 8.18
N LEU A 140 -0.35 9.44 7.08
CA LEU A 140 -1.46 8.50 7.10
C LEU A 140 -1.14 7.27 7.96
N SER A 141 0.09 6.75 7.85
CA SER A 141 0.53 5.62 8.69
C SER A 141 0.48 5.98 10.19
N GLN A 142 0.90 7.19 10.55
CA GLN A 142 0.80 7.68 11.94
C GLN A 142 -0.66 7.83 12.39
N LEU A 143 -1.51 8.48 11.59
CA LEU A 143 -2.90 8.75 11.92
C LEU A 143 -3.74 7.47 12.05
N LEU A 144 -3.48 6.49 11.18
CA LEU A 144 -4.20 5.21 11.16
C LEU A 144 -3.59 4.16 12.10
N HIS A 145 -2.42 4.44 12.71
CA HIS A 145 -1.75 3.53 13.62
C HIS A 145 -2.68 2.96 14.72
N PRO A 146 -3.52 3.77 15.41
CA PRO A 146 -4.42 3.24 16.43
C PRO A 146 -5.43 2.22 15.88
N LEU A 147 -5.95 2.43 14.65
CA LEU A 147 -6.90 1.54 14.00
C LEU A 147 -6.23 0.24 13.55
N LEU A 148 -4.99 0.33 13.07
CA LEU A 148 -4.18 -0.81 12.65
C LEU A 148 -3.75 -1.67 13.86
N LYS A 149 -3.36 -1.03 14.97
CA LYS A 149 -2.97 -1.69 16.22
C LYS A 149 -4.15 -2.43 16.88
N ALA A 150 -5.37 -1.98 16.66
CA ALA A 150 -6.57 -2.67 17.14
C ALA A 150 -6.78 -4.05 16.49
N PHE A 151 -6.04 -4.36 15.42
CA PHE A 151 -5.94 -5.69 14.84
C PHE A 151 -4.61 -6.35 15.19
N GLU A 152 -4.65 -7.62 15.58
CA GLU A 152 -3.42 -8.40 15.89
C GLU A 152 -2.50 -8.59 14.68
N ARG A 153 -3.01 -8.38 13.45
CA ARG A 153 -2.27 -8.55 12.19
C ARG A 153 -2.52 -7.40 11.21
N GLY A 154 -2.37 -6.16 11.66
CA GLY A 154 -2.38 -5.01 10.77
C GLY A 154 -1.24 -5.07 9.75
N SER A 155 -1.48 -4.58 8.52
CA SER A 155 -0.47 -4.48 7.47
C SER A 155 -0.50 -3.11 6.82
N ILE A 156 0.68 -2.52 6.65
CA ILE A 156 0.86 -1.29 5.87
C ILE A 156 1.67 -1.68 4.63
N ILE A 157 1.16 -1.31 3.46
CA ILE A 157 1.77 -1.56 2.16
C ILE A 157 2.08 -0.22 1.53
N ASN A 158 3.36 0.07 1.36
CA ASN A 158 3.79 1.29 0.67
C ASN A 158 4.17 0.95 -0.77
N ILE A 159 3.61 1.69 -1.73
CA ILE A 159 3.95 1.52 -3.15
C ILE A 159 5.20 2.35 -3.47
N SER A 160 6.32 1.67 -3.67
CA SER A 160 7.59 2.24 -4.14
C SER A 160 7.76 2.02 -5.65
N SER A 161 8.95 2.33 -6.17
CA SER A 161 9.30 2.16 -7.57
C SER A 161 10.68 1.54 -7.73
N ILE A 162 10.91 0.83 -8.84
CA ILE A 162 12.25 0.41 -9.24
C ILE A 162 13.22 1.59 -9.40
N SER A 163 12.69 2.80 -9.64
CA SER A 163 13.48 4.03 -9.65
C SER A 163 14.12 4.37 -8.31
N SER A 164 13.73 3.69 -7.22
CA SER A 164 14.43 3.78 -5.93
C SER A 164 15.81 3.14 -5.96
N TYR A 165 16.02 2.15 -6.82
CA TYR A 165 17.30 1.44 -6.96
C TYR A 165 18.05 1.83 -8.22
N LEU A 166 17.32 2.14 -9.29
CA LEU A 166 17.89 2.51 -10.59
C LEU A 166 17.68 3.99 -10.87
N ALA A 167 18.74 4.67 -11.27
CA ALA A 167 18.65 6.06 -11.69
C ALA A 167 17.96 6.18 -13.05
N TYR A 168 16.86 6.91 -13.09
CA TYR A 168 16.22 7.32 -14.35
C TYR A 168 16.42 8.82 -14.56
N PRO A 169 16.85 9.25 -15.76
CA PRO A 169 16.90 10.67 -16.07
C PRO A 169 15.49 11.25 -15.95
N TYR A 170 15.41 12.53 -15.60
CA TYR A 170 14.16 13.29 -15.40
C TYR A 170 13.30 12.91 -14.18
N LEU A 171 13.65 11.88 -13.41
CA LEU A 171 12.88 11.42 -12.24
C LEU A 171 13.63 11.60 -10.92
N ALA A 172 14.54 12.56 -10.82
CA ALA A 172 15.42 12.70 -9.66
C ALA A 172 14.66 12.82 -8.32
N VAL A 173 13.72 13.76 -8.22
CA VAL A 173 12.95 13.96 -6.98
C VAL A 173 11.99 12.80 -6.71
N TYR A 174 11.29 12.32 -7.74
CA TYR A 174 10.42 11.15 -7.61
C TYR A 174 11.18 9.95 -7.05
N SER A 175 12.35 9.65 -7.64
CA SER A 175 13.21 8.55 -7.20
C SER A 175 13.68 8.74 -5.77
N ALA A 176 14.12 9.95 -5.40
CA ALA A 176 14.48 10.28 -4.02
C ALA A 176 13.31 10.05 -3.05
N ALA A 177 12.10 10.48 -3.40
CA ALA A 177 10.91 10.24 -2.58
C ALA A 177 10.60 8.74 -2.42
N LYS A 178 10.73 7.95 -3.49
CA LYS A 178 10.52 6.49 -3.44
C LYS A 178 11.63 5.75 -2.67
N VAL A 179 12.87 6.27 -2.68
CA VAL A 179 13.94 5.83 -1.76
C VAL A 179 13.56 6.12 -0.31
N LEU A 180 13.01 7.30 0.00
CA LEU A 180 12.58 7.62 1.36
C LEU A 180 11.47 6.68 1.84
N ILE A 181 10.51 6.32 0.98
CA ILE A 181 9.48 5.32 1.31
C ILE A 181 10.11 3.95 1.57
N ALA A 182 11.07 3.54 0.75
CA ALA A 182 11.80 2.28 0.96
C ALA A 182 12.62 2.32 2.27
N GLY A 183 13.22 3.45 2.61
CA GLY A 183 13.91 3.66 3.89
C GLY A 183 12.96 3.66 5.10
N LEU A 184 11.77 4.24 4.95
CA LEU A 184 10.73 4.25 5.98
C LEU A 184 10.29 2.83 6.34
N PHE A 185 10.26 1.93 5.36
CA PHE A 185 10.04 0.51 5.60
C PHE A 185 11.07 -0.07 6.59
N PHE A 186 12.35 0.18 6.38
CA PHE A 186 13.39 -0.31 7.28
C PHE A 186 13.33 0.33 8.66
N LEU A 187 13.06 1.64 8.75
CA LEU A 187 13.06 2.34 10.04
C LEU A 187 11.89 1.96 10.95
N LEU A 188 10.70 1.74 10.40
CA LEU A 188 9.51 1.36 11.18
C LEU A 188 9.53 -0.11 11.63
N LEU A 189 10.39 -0.95 11.02
CA LEU A 189 10.61 -2.34 11.43
C LEU A 189 11.62 -2.48 12.56
N VAL A 190 12.49 -1.48 12.79
CA VAL A 190 13.43 -1.51 13.92
C VAL A 190 12.66 -1.19 15.20
N PRO A 191 12.58 -2.10 16.18
CA PRO A 191 12.08 -1.75 17.51
C PRO A 191 12.90 -0.56 18.00
N ILE A 192 12.28 0.45 18.59
CA ILE A 192 13.00 1.55 19.26
C ILE A 192 13.67 0.98 20.52
N ALA A 193 14.71 0.18 20.34
CA ALA A 193 15.53 -0.38 21.37
C ALA A 193 16.61 0.65 21.67
N GLY A 194 16.34 1.57 22.61
CA GLY A 194 17.41 2.47 23.04
C GLY A 194 17.08 3.71 23.85
N LEU A 195 15.83 4.00 24.23
CA LEU A 195 15.54 5.13 25.13
C LEU A 195 14.69 4.68 26.32
N SER A 196 15.40 4.31 27.39
CA SER A 196 14.97 4.29 28.80
C SER A 196 13.64 3.58 29.13
N GLY A 197 13.72 2.32 29.54
CA GLY A 197 12.88 1.79 30.63
C GLY A 197 11.37 1.69 30.44
N ALA A 198 10.86 1.64 29.21
CA ALA A 198 9.46 1.28 28.96
C ALA A 198 9.33 -0.19 28.59
N THR A 199 8.34 -0.84 29.22
CA THR A 199 7.93 -2.24 29.12
C THR A 199 7.77 -2.75 27.68
N SER A 200 7.77 -4.08 27.56
CA SER A 200 7.70 -4.99 26.40
C SER A 200 6.62 -4.76 25.33
N ASP A 201 5.97 -3.59 25.26
CA ASP A 201 4.83 -3.29 24.37
C ASP A 201 5.14 -2.21 23.30
N GLY A 202 6.42 -1.83 23.15
CA GLY A 202 6.85 -0.67 22.33
C GLY A 202 7.23 -0.97 20.87
N GLY A 203 7.11 -2.22 20.41
CA GLY A 203 7.34 -2.56 18.99
C GLY A 203 6.06 -2.39 18.18
N PHE A 204 6.16 -1.86 16.95
CA PHE A 204 5.04 -1.83 16.01
C PHE A 204 4.68 -3.29 15.60
N PRO A 205 3.50 -3.83 15.96
CA PRO A 205 3.18 -5.25 15.72
C PRO A 205 2.59 -5.48 14.32
N PHE A 206 2.90 -4.63 13.32
CA PHE A 206 2.34 -4.73 11.97
C PHE A 206 3.34 -5.29 10.96
N VAL A 207 2.82 -6.01 9.97
CA VAL A 207 3.62 -6.44 8.81
C VAL A 207 3.69 -5.26 7.86
N LEU A 208 4.82 -4.54 7.88
CA LEU A 208 5.14 -3.58 6.85
C LEU A 208 5.51 -4.36 5.58
N ARG A 209 4.99 -3.94 4.43
CA ARG A 209 5.30 -4.51 3.11
C ARG A 209 5.67 -3.38 2.16
N LEU A 210 6.70 -3.61 1.38
CA LEU A 210 7.11 -2.72 0.31
C LEU A 210 6.76 -3.39 -1.02
N ALA A 211 6.02 -2.68 -1.86
CA ALA A 211 5.68 -3.12 -3.20
C ALA A 211 6.44 -2.25 -4.19
N PHE A 212 7.26 -2.84 -5.05
CA PHE A 212 7.94 -2.11 -6.13
C PHE A 212 7.11 -2.13 -7.39
N VAL A 213 7.11 -1.00 -8.10
CA VAL A 213 6.50 -0.86 -9.42
C VAL A 213 7.58 -0.49 -10.43
N GLY A 214 7.68 -1.28 -11.50
CA GLY A 214 8.51 -0.98 -12.67
C GLY A 214 7.69 -1.00 -13.96
N ALA A 215 8.13 -0.27 -14.97
CA ALA A 215 7.58 -0.39 -16.32
C ALA A 215 8.18 -1.63 -16.99
N GLY A 216 7.36 -2.63 -17.31
CA GLY A 216 7.77 -3.79 -18.10
C GLY A 216 8.14 -3.38 -19.52
N GLY A 217 9.43 -3.22 -19.79
CA GLY A 217 9.96 -3.06 -21.15
C GLY A 217 10.15 -4.41 -21.83
N GLY A 218 9.08 -4.92 -22.45
CA GLY A 218 9.13 -6.04 -23.39
C GLY A 218 8.65 -5.57 -24.77
N VAL A 219 9.56 -5.55 -25.74
CA VAL A 219 9.25 -5.30 -27.16
C VAL A 219 8.16 -6.28 -27.61
N CYS A 220 7.04 -5.75 -28.12
CA CYS A 220 5.87 -6.48 -28.64
C CYS A 220 5.00 -7.25 -27.62
N SER A 221 4.12 -6.53 -26.92
CA SER A 221 2.81 -7.08 -26.50
C SER A 221 1.69 -6.15 -27.00
N PRO A 222 0.60 -6.65 -27.62
CA PRO A 222 -0.52 -5.81 -28.06
C PRO A 222 -1.40 -5.31 -26.90
N ARG A 223 -1.04 -5.63 -25.66
CA ARG A 223 -1.76 -5.26 -24.43
C ARG A 223 -0.84 -4.35 -23.62
N GLY A 224 -1.42 -3.32 -22.99
CA GLY A 224 -0.72 -2.28 -22.24
C GLY A 224 0.31 -2.81 -21.25
N GLY A 225 1.26 -1.94 -20.85
CA GLY A 225 2.42 -2.32 -20.04
C GLY A 225 2.06 -3.06 -18.75
N SER A 226 2.85 -4.06 -18.37
CA SER A 226 2.65 -4.78 -17.11
C SER A 226 3.33 -4.04 -15.94
N ALA A 227 2.69 -4.05 -14.77
CA ALA A 227 3.30 -3.70 -13.49
C ALA A 227 3.54 -4.98 -12.68
N ILE A 228 4.81 -5.26 -12.37
CA ILE A 228 5.18 -6.36 -11.47
C ILE A 228 5.21 -5.80 -10.06
N ILE A 229 4.34 -6.29 -9.18
CA ILE A 229 4.45 -6.03 -7.74
C ILE A 229 5.48 -7.00 -7.18
N MET A 230 6.65 -6.48 -6.82
CA MET A 230 7.62 -7.24 -6.04
C MET A 230 7.44 -6.93 -4.56
N LEU A 231 7.21 -7.96 -3.74
CA LEU A 231 7.25 -7.83 -2.29
C LEU A 231 8.63 -8.24 -1.79
N GLU A 232 9.20 -7.45 -0.90
CA GLU A 232 10.42 -7.83 -0.20
C GLU A 232 10.08 -8.84 0.90
N GLY A 233 10.59 -10.08 0.75
CA GLY A 233 10.48 -11.15 1.74
C GLY A 233 11.85 -11.76 2.01
N SER A 234 12.24 -11.88 3.28
CA SER A 234 13.46 -12.59 3.73
C SER A 234 14.76 -12.29 2.93
N GLY A 235 14.93 -11.05 2.46
CA GLY A 235 16.16 -10.58 1.80
C GLY A 235 16.20 -10.72 0.27
N TRP A 236 15.10 -11.07 -0.40
CA TRP A 236 14.98 -11.05 -1.86
C TRP A 236 13.64 -10.46 -2.32
N LEU A 237 13.65 -9.85 -3.52
CA LEU A 237 12.45 -9.38 -4.22
C LEU A 237 11.76 -10.59 -4.85
N GLU A 238 10.55 -10.95 -4.38
CA GLU A 238 9.75 -11.97 -5.04
C GLU A 238 8.59 -11.32 -5.81
N PRO A 239 8.32 -11.72 -7.07
CA PRO A 239 7.14 -11.27 -7.80
C PRO A 239 5.90 -11.90 -7.16
N VAL A 240 4.95 -11.06 -6.72
CA VAL A 240 3.74 -11.52 -6.00
C VAL A 240 2.48 -11.44 -6.87
N SER A 241 2.48 -10.53 -7.85
CA SER A 241 1.41 -10.45 -8.85
C SER A 241 1.90 -9.66 -10.07
N GLU A 242 1.50 -10.11 -11.26
CA GLU A 242 1.58 -9.34 -12.49
C GLU A 242 0.24 -8.63 -12.69
N LEU A 243 0.24 -7.30 -12.69
CA LEU A 243 -0.94 -6.50 -12.95
C LEU A 243 -0.90 -6.01 -14.39
N ASP A 244 -1.90 -6.39 -15.19
CA ASP A 244 -2.15 -5.80 -16.50
C ASP A 244 -2.68 -4.35 -16.30
N LEU A 245 -1.94 -3.33 -16.78
CA LEU A 245 -2.33 -1.91 -16.69
C LEU A 245 -3.15 -1.43 -17.89
#